data_AF-A0A7W1QSH3-F1
#
_entry.id   AF-A0A7W1QSH3-F1
#
_cell.length_a   1.000
_cell.length_b   1.000
_cell.length_c   1.000
_cell.angle_alpha   90.00
_cell.angle_beta   90.00
_cell.angle_gamma   90.00
#
_symmetry.space_group_name_H-M   'P 1'
#
loop_
_entity.id
_entity.type
_entity.pdbx_description
1 polymer ?
#
loop_
_entity_poly.entity_id
_entity_poly.type
_entity_poly.pdbx_seq_one_letter_code
_entity_poly.pdbx_strand_id
1 'polypeptide(L)'
;MIDSLGVVLQSFIPHPSALIPMFLALALIAIAGGTLLTYLYDEGVPLISRLSAGAVLGFGAFGLLAFFYASFLGLTWITLILASASVALPLFLLREPKRRALVFEDIDTAIRGLGRAARHPSLHTTLSFIFYASIALLLWLVFDRAMFEQGEGIYTGLVNNYGDLPFHLSVITSFVKGANFPPEDPTYAGA
;
A
#
# COMPACT_ATOMS: atom_id res chain seq x y z
N MET A 1 26.50 -24.33 -17.96
CA MET A 1 26.60 -23.72 -16.61
C MET A 1 25.80 -22.42 -16.49
N ILE A 2 25.52 -21.72 -17.60
CA ILE A 2 24.63 -20.53 -17.64
C ILE A 2 23.14 -20.93 -17.61
N ASP A 3 22.78 -22.06 -18.23
CA ASP A 3 21.37 -22.55 -18.26
C ASP A 3 20.84 -22.98 -16.89
N SER A 4 21.71 -23.41 -15.99
CA SER A 4 21.33 -23.86 -14.64
C SER A 4 20.95 -22.70 -13.70
N LEU A 5 21.44 -21.48 -13.98
CA LEU A 5 21.11 -20.29 -13.20
C LEU A 5 19.76 -19.67 -13.62
N GLY A 6 19.42 -19.77 -14.91
CA GLY A 6 18.10 -19.33 -15.43
C GLY A 6 16.95 -20.17 -14.90
N VAL A 7 17.15 -21.49 -14.75
CA VAL A 7 16.16 -22.42 -14.17
C VAL A 7 15.96 -22.18 -12.66
N VAL A 8 17.03 -21.82 -11.94
CA VAL A 8 16.95 -21.49 -10.50
C VAL A 8 16.31 -20.12 -10.26
N LEU A 9 16.35 -19.18 -11.21
CA LEU A 9 15.62 -17.92 -11.08
C LEU A 9 14.14 -18.07 -11.47
N GLN A 10 13.81 -18.95 -12.43
CA GLN A 10 12.42 -19.26 -12.79
C GLN A 10 11.67 -20.05 -11.72
N SER A 11 12.35 -20.89 -10.92
CA SER A 11 11.72 -21.65 -9.84
C SER A 11 11.35 -20.82 -8.60
N PHE A 12 11.71 -19.53 -8.56
CA PHE A 12 11.43 -18.62 -7.45
C PHE A 12 10.41 -17.53 -7.78
N ILE A 13 9.90 -17.50 -9.02
CA ILE A 13 8.70 -16.72 -9.32
C ILE A 13 7.56 -17.44 -8.61
N PRO A 14 6.88 -16.79 -7.63
CA PRO A 14 5.76 -17.43 -6.95
C PRO A 14 4.76 -17.88 -8.00
N HIS A 15 4.25 -19.11 -7.87
CA HIS A 15 3.12 -19.54 -8.70
C HIS A 15 2.01 -18.47 -8.63
N PRO A 16 1.24 -18.24 -9.70
CA PRO A 16 0.21 -17.18 -9.74
C PRO A 16 -0.75 -17.22 -8.54
N SER A 17 -1.00 -18.42 -8.00
CA SER A 17 -1.80 -18.65 -6.79
C SER A 17 -1.17 -18.14 -5.49
N ALA A 18 0.14 -18.00 -5.41
CA ALA A 18 0.89 -17.49 -4.26
C ALA A 18 1.08 -15.96 -4.28
N LEU A 19 0.83 -15.30 -5.43
CA LEU A 19 0.96 -13.85 -5.56
C LEU A 19 -0.13 -13.11 -4.80
N ILE A 20 -1.39 -13.53 -4.93
CA ILE A 20 -2.52 -12.88 -4.23
C ILE A 20 -2.34 -12.91 -2.71
N PRO A 21 -2.04 -14.05 -2.06
CA PRO A 21 -1.77 -14.09 -0.62
C PRO A 21 -0.61 -13.17 -0.20
N MET A 22 0.45 -13.09 -1.01
CA MET A 22 1.60 -12.24 -0.72
C MET A 22 1.21 -10.75 -0.76
N PHE A 23 0.54 -10.30 -1.82
CA PHE A 23 0.10 -8.90 -1.93
C PHE A 23 -0.87 -8.51 -0.81
N LEU A 24 -1.80 -9.41 -0.48
CA LEU A 24 -2.71 -9.20 0.65
C LEU A 24 -1.94 -9.10 1.98
N ALA A 25 -0.95 -9.97 2.21
CA ALA A 25 -0.13 -9.90 3.41
C ALA A 25 0.65 -8.59 3.50
N LEU A 26 1.27 -8.13 2.42
CA LEU A 26 2.00 -6.86 2.36
C LEU A 26 1.06 -5.68 2.65
N ALA A 27 -0.11 -5.66 2.03
CA ALA A 27 -1.12 -4.62 2.25
C ALA A 27 -1.61 -4.60 3.70
N LEU A 28 -1.93 -5.76 4.28
CA LEU A 28 -2.35 -5.88 5.67
C LEU A 28 -1.27 -5.43 6.65
N ILE A 29 -0.01 -5.80 6.41
CA ILE A 29 1.12 -5.36 7.23
C ILE A 29 1.26 -3.83 7.17
N ALA A 30 1.22 -3.25 5.98
CA ALA A 30 1.32 -1.79 5.80
C ALA A 30 0.16 -1.07 6.51
N ILE A 31 -1.08 -1.51 6.31
CA ILE A 31 -2.28 -0.94 6.94
C ILE A 31 -2.19 -1.09 8.46
N ALA A 32 -1.83 -2.26 8.98
CA ALA A 32 -1.73 -2.50 10.41
C ALA A 32 -0.64 -1.62 11.05
N GLY A 33 0.53 -1.54 10.43
CA GLY A 33 1.63 -0.68 10.86
C GLY A 33 1.23 0.80 10.91
N GLY A 34 0.69 1.31 9.81
CA GLY A 34 0.22 2.69 9.72
C GLY A 34 -0.92 2.99 10.70
N THR A 35 -1.86 2.06 10.88
CA THR A 35 -2.97 2.18 11.84
C THR A 35 -2.44 2.27 13.27
N LEU A 36 -1.47 1.42 13.64
CA LEU A 36 -0.89 1.45 14.98
C LEU A 36 -0.08 2.72 15.26
N LEU A 37 0.55 3.31 14.25
CA LEU A 37 1.18 4.63 14.39
C LEU A 37 0.17 5.70 14.79
N THR A 38 -1.10 5.61 14.38
CA THR A 38 -2.12 6.61 14.76
C THR A 38 -2.35 6.67 16.27
N TYR A 39 -2.10 5.58 17.01
CA TYR A 39 -2.22 5.54 18.47
C TYR A 39 -1.10 6.31 19.18
N LEU A 40 -0.07 6.76 18.46
CA LEU A 40 0.95 7.66 19.01
C LEU A 40 0.52 9.12 19.03
N TYR A 41 -0.41 9.51 18.14
CA TYR A 41 -0.77 10.91 17.93
C TYR A 41 -1.98 11.33 18.74
N ASP A 42 -3.04 10.52 18.71
CA ASP A 42 -4.30 10.81 19.37
C ASP A 42 -4.91 9.50 19.88
N GLU A 43 -5.23 9.44 21.18
CA GLU A 43 -5.82 8.25 21.84
C GLU A 43 -7.36 8.20 21.65
N GLY A 44 -8.03 9.30 21.30
CA GLY A 44 -9.51 9.40 21.25
C GLY A 44 -10.17 9.15 19.91
N VAL A 45 -9.39 8.86 18.86
CA VAL A 45 -9.91 8.69 17.49
C VAL A 45 -10.56 7.32 17.31
N PRO A 46 -11.77 7.22 16.70
CA PRO A 46 -12.42 5.95 16.41
C PRO A 46 -11.61 5.04 15.47
N LEU A 47 -11.71 3.72 15.66
CA LEU A 47 -10.97 2.73 14.88
C LEU A 47 -11.10 2.89 13.35
N ILE A 48 -12.28 3.20 12.83
CA ILE A 48 -12.50 3.34 11.38
C ILE A 48 -11.66 4.50 10.82
N SER A 49 -11.63 5.64 11.51
CA SER A 49 -10.79 6.78 11.14
C SER A 49 -9.30 6.43 11.21
N ARG A 50 -8.90 5.65 12.23
CA ARG A 50 -7.53 5.13 12.34
C ARG A 50 -7.17 4.20 11.19
N LEU A 51 -8.07 3.32 10.77
CA LEU A 51 -7.85 2.40 9.64
C LEU A 51 -7.73 3.16 8.32
N SER A 52 -8.58 4.17 8.09
CA SER A 52 -8.50 5.00 6.88
C SER A 52 -7.20 5.80 6.82
N ALA A 53 -6.85 6.50 7.89
CA ALA A 53 -5.58 7.24 7.97
C ALA A 53 -4.37 6.28 7.93
N GLY A 54 -4.48 5.16 8.64
CA GLY A 54 -3.45 4.14 8.75
C GLY A 54 -3.16 3.45 7.42
N ALA A 55 -4.17 3.23 6.57
CA ALA A 55 -3.95 2.69 5.23
C ALA A 55 -3.10 3.65 4.38
N VAL A 56 -3.45 4.95 4.37
CA VAL A 56 -2.70 5.96 3.61
C VAL A 56 -1.26 6.09 4.14
N LEU A 57 -1.10 6.21 5.46
CA LEU A 57 0.21 6.30 6.11
C LEU A 57 1.04 5.04 5.85
N GLY A 58 0.42 3.87 5.97
CA GLY A 58 1.06 2.57 5.77
C GLY A 58 1.58 2.38 4.36
N PHE A 59 0.74 2.61 3.34
CA PHE A 59 1.15 2.50 1.94
C PHE A 59 2.19 3.55 1.56
N GLY A 60 2.02 4.80 2.01
CA GLY A 60 2.99 5.86 1.78
C GLY A 60 4.37 5.55 2.37
N ALA A 61 4.40 5.10 3.63
CA ALA A 61 5.63 4.69 4.30
C ALA A 61 6.27 3.45 3.64
N PHE A 62 5.45 2.45 3.26
CA PHE A 62 5.95 1.24 2.59
C PHE A 62 6.59 1.59 1.24
N GLY A 63 5.93 2.40 0.42
CA GLY A 63 6.46 2.86 -0.86
C GLY A 63 7.77 3.64 -0.70
N LEU A 64 7.83 4.56 0.26
CA LEU A 64 9.03 5.35 0.54
C LEU A 64 10.20 4.48 1.02
N LEU A 65 9.96 3.56 1.95
CA LEU A 65 10.99 2.66 2.47
C LEU A 65 11.46 1.65 1.43
N ALA A 66 10.53 1.09 0.64
CA ALA A 66 10.87 0.21 -0.47
C ALA A 66 11.72 0.95 -1.50
N PHE A 67 11.38 2.18 -1.85
CA PHE A 67 12.18 3.03 -2.73
C PHE A 67 13.58 3.28 -2.16
N PHE A 68 13.66 3.65 -0.87
CA PHE A 68 14.93 3.88 -0.19
C PHE A 68 15.83 2.63 -0.24
N TYR A 69 15.33 1.46 0.15
CA TYR A 69 16.11 0.21 0.10
C TYR A 69 16.44 -0.20 -1.34
N ALA A 70 15.50 -0.04 -2.28
CA ALA A 70 15.72 -0.35 -3.70
C ALA A 70 16.83 0.48 -4.32
N SER A 71 17.04 1.71 -3.85
CA SER A 71 18.10 2.60 -4.34
C SER A 71 19.50 2.04 -4.08
N PHE A 72 19.67 1.16 -3.09
CA PHE A 72 20.96 0.53 -2.76
C PHE A 72 21.04 -0.96 -3.16
N LEU A 73 19.92 -1.68 -3.06
CA LEU A 73 19.87 -3.13 -3.21
C LEU A 73 19.16 -3.59 -4.50
N GLY A 74 18.61 -2.65 -5.27
CA GLY A 74 17.66 -2.93 -6.35
C GLY A 74 16.27 -3.35 -5.84
N LEU A 75 15.28 -3.41 -6.73
CA LEU A 75 13.95 -3.92 -6.39
C LEU A 75 13.97 -5.46 -6.37
N THR A 76 14.35 -6.03 -5.23
CA THR A 76 14.42 -7.48 -4.98
C THR A 76 13.46 -7.89 -3.85
N TRP A 77 13.28 -9.19 -3.62
CA TRP A 77 12.52 -9.69 -2.47
C TRP A 77 13.12 -9.24 -1.13
N ILE A 78 14.45 -9.04 -1.05
CA ILE A 78 15.11 -8.50 0.15
C ILE A 78 14.59 -7.09 0.45
N THR A 79 14.48 -6.24 -0.58
CA THR A 79 13.91 -4.89 -0.48
C THR A 79 12.48 -4.92 0.04
N LEU A 80 11.64 -5.82 -0.47
CA LEU A 80 10.27 -5.98 -0.01
C LEU A 80 10.22 -6.42 1.46
N ILE A 81 11.04 -7.41 1.86
CA ILE A 81 11.12 -7.88 3.25
C ILE A 81 11.55 -6.75 4.19
N LEU A 82 12.58 -5.99 3.83
CA LEU A 82 13.08 -4.88 4.64
C LEU A 82 12.02 -3.78 4.77
N ALA A 83 11.38 -3.38 3.67
CA ALA A 83 10.31 -2.39 3.68
C ALA A 83 9.13 -2.84 4.57
N SER A 84 8.69 -4.10 4.42
CA SER A 84 7.63 -4.70 5.22
C SER A 84 7.99 -4.76 6.70
N ALA A 85 9.22 -5.19 7.03
CA ALA A 85 9.68 -5.26 8.41
C ALA A 85 9.71 -3.87 9.06
N SER A 86 10.13 -2.85 8.32
CA SER A 86 10.19 -1.48 8.80
C SER A 86 8.80 -0.88 9.05
N VAL A 87 7.85 -1.06 8.13
CA VAL A 87 6.46 -0.62 8.38
C VAL A 87 5.74 -1.47 9.42
N ALA A 88 6.23 -2.68 9.72
CA ALA A 88 5.71 -3.54 10.77
C ALA A 88 6.21 -3.18 12.17
N LEU A 89 7.25 -2.34 12.32
CA LEU A 89 7.77 -1.91 13.62
C LEU A 89 6.70 -1.39 14.61
N PRO A 90 5.66 -0.64 14.19
CA PRO A 90 4.59 -0.20 15.08
C PRO A 90 3.79 -1.35 15.72
N LEU A 91 3.88 -2.59 15.21
CA LEU A 91 3.31 -3.76 15.90
C LEU A 91 3.91 -3.97 17.29
N PHE A 92 5.16 -3.52 17.53
CA PHE A 92 5.76 -3.57 18.86
C PHE A 92 5.04 -2.69 19.88
N LEU A 93 4.23 -1.71 19.45
CA LEU A 93 3.41 -0.91 20.37
C LEU A 93 2.37 -1.75 21.11
N LEU A 94 1.97 -2.91 20.56
CA LEU A 94 1.07 -3.86 21.21
C LEU A 94 1.71 -4.63 22.38
N ARG A 95 3.03 -4.49 22.59
CA ARG A 95 3.69 -5.02 23.79
C ARG A 95 3.33 -4.22 25.04
N GLU A 96 2.96 -2.95 24.90
CA GLU A 96 2.54 -2.12 26.01
C GLU A 96 1.09 -2.47 26.41
N PRO A 97 0.84 -2.92 27.66
CA PRO A 97 -0.49 -3.37 28.07
C PRO A 97 -1.59 -2.31 27.91
N LYS A 98 -1.27 -1.02 28.16
CA LYS A 98 -2.20 0.10 28.01
C LYS A 98 -2.68 0.21 26.55
N ARG A 99 -1.73 0.30 25.61
CA ARG A 99 -2.05 0.44 24.17
C ARG A 99 -2.75 -0.77 23.61
N ARG A 100 -2.31 -1.96 24.01
CA ARG A 100 -2.97 -3.20 23.64
C ARG A 100 -4.43 -3.21 24.08
N ALA A 101 -4.71 -2.81 25.33
CA ALA A 101 -6.09 -2.73 25.84
C ALA A 101 -6.93 -1.73 25.03
N LEU A 102 -6.39 -0.55 24.72
CA LEU A 102 -7.07 0.46 23.89
C LEU A 102 -7.41 -0.09 22.49
N VAL A 103 -6.46 -0.74 21.82
CA VAL A 103 -6.69 -1.34 20.49
C VAL A 103 -7.80 -2.39 20.54
N PHE A 104 -7.81 -3.25 21.55
CA PHE A 104 -8.85 -4.26 21.69
C PHE A 104 -10.21 -3.64 22.02
N GLU A 105 -10.26 -2.61 22.86
CA GLU A 105 -11.49 -1.87 23.16
C GLU A 105 -12.07 -1.20 21.91
N ASP A 106 -11.22 -0.62 21.07
CA ASP A 106 -11.59 0.00 19.79
C ASP A 106 -12.14 -1.03 18.80
N ILE A 107 -11.50 -2.21 18.70
CA ILE A 107 -11.96 -3.33 17.87
C ILE A 107 -13.33 -3.82 18.35
N ASP A 108 -13.47 -4.08 19.66
CA ASP A 108 -14.72 -4.54 20.25
C ASP A 108 -15.85 -3.53 20.03
N THR A 109 -15.55 -2.24 20.18
CA THR A 109 -16.51 -1.16 19.97
C THR A 109 -16.92 -1.06 18.51
N ALA A 110 -15.99 -1.19 17.57
CA ALA A 110 -16.29 -1.24 16.14
C ALA A 110 -17.14 -2.46 15.77
N ILE A 111 -16.82 -3.65 16.27
CA ILE A 111 -17.58 -4.89 16.01
C ILE A 111 -19.01 -4.76 16.56
N ARG A 112 -19.17 -4.27 17.79
CA ARG A 112 -20.50 -4.01 18.37
C ARG A 112 -21.27 -2.96 17.58
N GLY A 113 -20.60 -1.91 17.11
CA GLY A 113 -21.16 -0.88 16.24
C GLY A 113 -21.68 -1.44 14.92
N LEU A 114 -20.90 -2.27 14.24
CA LEU A 114 -21.30 -2.97 13.02
C LEU A 114 -22.49 -3.91 13.28
N GLY A 115 -22.45 -4.71 14.35
CA GLY A 115 -23.54 -5.61 14.70
C GLY A 115 -24.85 -4.87 14.97
N ARG A 116 -24.78 -3.71 15.62
CA ARG A 116 -25.94 -2.83 15.84
C ARG A 116 -26.44 -2.22 14.53
N ALA A 117 -25.55 -1.71 13.69
CA ALA A 117 -25.89 -1.15 12.39
C ALA A 117 -26.58 -2.18 11.47
N ALA A 118 -26.14 -3.44 11.52
CA ALA A 118 -26.73 -4.52 10.73
C ALA A 118 -28.13 -4.95 11.24
N ARG A 119 -28.33 -5.00 12.57
CA ARG A 119 -29.61 -5.43 13.18
C ARG A 119 -30.65 -4.31 13.22
N HIS A 120 -30.20 -3.08 13.40
CA HIS A 120 -31.04 -1.89 13.49
C HIS A 120 -30.48 -0.79 12.59
N PRO A 121 -30.61 -0.94 11.26
CA PRO A 121 -30.10 0.04 10.32
C PRO A 121 -30.86 1.36 10.48
N SER A 122 -30.13 2.41 10.85
CA SER A 122 -30.65 3.77 10.82
C SER A 122 -30.53 4.34 9.41
N LEU A 123 -31.41 5.26 9.03
CA LEU A 123 -31.35 5.92 7.70
C LEU A 123 -29.97 6.53 7.44
N HIS A 124 -29.39 7.21 8.42
CA HIS A 124 -28.07 7.82 8.30
C HIS A 124 -26.97 6.76 8.06
N THR A 125 -27.00 5.66 8.79
CA THR A 125 -26.05 4.55 8.63
C THR A 125 -26.17 3.90 7.26
N THR A 126 -27.40 3.64 6.81
CA THR A 126 -27.67 3.06 5.50
C THR A 126 -27.22 3.98 4.37
N LEU A 127 -27.54 5.28 4.43
CA LEU A 127 -27.11 6.26 3.43
C LEU A 127 -25.59 6.40 3.39
N SER A 128 -24.93 6.46 4.55
CA SER A 128 -23.47 6.49 4.63
C SER A 128 -22.85 5.25 3.99
N PHE A 129 -23.38 4.07 4.29
CA PHE A 129 -22.90 2.82 3.70
C PHE A 129 -23.09 2.81 2.17
N ILE A 130 -24.27 3.16 1.68
CA ILE A 130 -24.55 3.22 0.23
C ILE A 130 -23.61 4.22 -0.44
N PHE A 131 -23.41 5.39 0.15
CA PHE A 131 -22.49 6.40 -0.35
C PHE A 131 -21.06 5.84 -0.49
N TYR A 132 -20.47 5.32 0.59
CA TYR A 132 -19.10 4.79 0.52
C TYR A 132 -18.98 3.55 -0.37
N ALA A 133 -19.98 2.65 -0.37
CA ALA A 133 -19.99 1.48 -1.23
C ALA A 133 -20.08 1.86 -2.71
N SER A 134 -20.91 2.85 -3.06
CA SER A 134 -21.03 3.35 -4.44
C SER A 134 -19.74 4.04 -4.91
N ILE A 135 -19.10 4.84 -4.04
CA ILE A 135 -17.79 5.44 -4.35
C ILE A 135 -16.72 4.36 -4.53
N ALA A 136 -16.66 3.36 -3.64
CA ALA A 136 -15.71 2.26 -3.76
C ALA A 136 -15.92 1.46 -5.06
N LEU A 137 -17.17 1.15 -5.40
CA LEU A 137 -17.52 0.47 -6.66
C LEU A 137 -17.15 1.32 -7.88
N LEU A 138 -17.46 2.62 -7.86
CA LEU A 138 -17.10 3.54 -8.93
C LEU A 138 -15.58 3.59 -9.13
N LEU A 139 -14.82 3.75 -8.04
CA LEU A 139 -13.37 3.77 -8.09
C LEU A 139 -12.82 2.45 -8.61
N TRP A 140 -13.35 1.31 -8.17
CA TRP A 140 -12.96 0.01 -8.72
C TRP A 140 -13.20 -0.05 -10.23
N LEU A 141 -14.41 0.26 -10.71
CA LEU A 141 -14.71 0.25 -12.15
C LEU A 141 -13.79 1.17 -12.96
N VAL A 142 -13.40 2.31 -12.40
CA VAL A 142 -12.42 3.22 -13.02
C VAL A 142 -11.04 2.59 -13.06
N PHE A 143 -10.54 2.08 -11.92
CA PHE A 143 -9.19 1.50 -11.84
C PHE A 143 -9.04 0.20 -12.64
N ASP A 144 -10.09 -0.61 -12.74
CA ASP A 144 -10.17 -1.80 -13.62
C ASP A 144 -9.94 -1.43 -15.09
N ARG A 145 -10.30 -0.22 -15.50
CA ARG A 145 -10.07 0.31 -16.86
C ARG A 145 -8.83 1.19 -16.97
N ALA A 146 -8.21 1.54 -15.84
CA ALA A 146 -7.01 2.35 -15.81
C ALA A 146 -5.75 1.49 -15.86
N MET A 147 -5.76 0.29 -15.28
CA MET A 147 -4.59 -0.60 -15.18
C MET A 147 -4.91 -1.98 -15.76
N PHE A 148 -4.18 -2.38 -16.80
CA PHE A 148 -4.34 -3.67 -17.46
C PHE A 148 -3.13 -4.55 -17.18
N GLU A 149 -3.32 -5.65 -16.49
CA GLU A 149 -2.29 -6.68 -16.35
C GLU A 149 -2.34 -7.60 -17.58
N GLN A 150 -1.25 -7.67 -18.33
CA GLN A 150 -1.06 -8.67 -19.39
C GLN A 150 0.19 -9.49 -19.08
N GLY A 151 0.39 -10.60 -19.79
CA GLY A 151 1.47 -11.56 -19.49
C GLY A 151 2.88 -10.96 -19.50
N GLU A 152 3.11 -9.84 -20.18
CA GLU A 152 4.41 -9.17 -20.26
C GLU A 152 4.54 -7.94 -19.33
N GLY A 153 3.49 -7.55 -18.60
CA GLY A 153 3.57 -6.44 -17.65
C GLY A 153 2.25 -5.76 -17.32
N ILE A 154 2.37 -4.60 -16.65
CA ILE A 154 1.25 -3.73 -16.30
C ILE A 154 1.19 -2.59 -17.31
N TYR A 155 0.04 -2.43 -17.94
CA TYR A 155 -0.25 -1.43 -18.96
C TYR A 155 -1.31 -0.48 -18.44
N THR A 156 -1.44 0.67 -19.08
CA THR A 156 -2.53 1.62 -18.82
C THR A 156 -2.90 2.30 -20.13
N GLY A 157 -4.15 2.77 -20.22
CA GLY A 157 -4.69 3.35 -21.44
C GLY A 157 -3.91 4.60 -21.88
N LEU A 158 -3.64 4.74 -23.19
CA LEU A 158 -2.83 5.83 -23.75
C LEU A 158 -3.29 7.21 -23.27
N VAL A 159 -4.59 7.47 -23.22
CA VAL A 159 -5.15 8.77 -22.79
C VAL A 159 -4.97 9.01 -21.29
N ASN A 160 -5.05 7.96 -20.47
CA ASN A 160 -4.84 8.04 -19.02
C ASN A 160 -3.36 8.26 -18.67
N ASN A 161 -2.47 7.84 -19.56
CA ASN A 161 -1.02 7.93 -19.40
C ASN A 161 -0.40 9.09 -20.19
N TYR A 162 -1.22 9.83 -20.94
CA TYR A 162 -0.76 10.91 -21.81
C TYR A 162 -0.29 12.08 -20.95
N GLY A 163 1.02 12.34 -20.94
CA GLY A 163 1.67 13.32 -20.08
C GLY A 163 2.22 12.74 -18.79
N ASP A 164 1.48 11.86 -18.12
CA ASP A 164 1.87 11.24 -16.84
C ASP A 164 3.03 10.23 -17.00
N LEU A 165 2.92 9.28 -17.94
CA LEU A 165 3.99 8.30 -18.17
C LEU A 165 5.28 8.91 -18.69
N PRO A 166 5.28 9.82 -19.68
CA PRO A 166 6.50 10.53 -20.07
C PRO A 166 7.13 11.29 -18.89
N PHE A 167 6.33 11.92 -18.03
CA PHE A 167 6.82 12.59 -16.83
C PHE A 167 7.43 11.60 -15.84
N HIS A 168 6.72 10.54 -15.46
CA HIS A 168 7.24 9.50 -14.57
C HIS A 168 8.47 8.79 -15.14
N LEU A 169 8.49 8.47 -16.43
CA LEU A 169 9.66 7.90 -17.09
C LEU A 169 10.82 8.88 -17.13
N SER A 170 10.58 10.18 -17.29
CA SER A 170 11.66 11.18 -17.24
C SER A 170 12.29 11.24 -15.84
N VAL A 171 11.48 11.18 -14.79
CA VAL A 171 11.94 11.10 -13.39
C VAL A 171 12.68 9.78 -13.14
N ILE A 172 12.08 8.64 -13.48
CA ILE A 172 12.71 7.32 -13.32
C ILE A 172 14.03 7.25 -14.10
N THR A 173 14.08 7.81 -15.31
CA THR A 173 15.30 7.84 -16.13
C THR A 173 16.35 8.79 -15.53
N SER A 174 15.96 9.90 -14.90
CA SER A 174 16.91 10.75 -14.18
C SER A 174 17.53 10.04 -12.97
N PHE A 175 16.79 9.17 -12.29
CA PHE A 175 17.34 8.28 -11.25
C PHE A 175 18.23 7.16 -11.81
N VAL A 176 17.82 6.52 -12.91
CA VAL A 176 18.50 5.32 -13.44
C VAL A 176 19.72 5.66 -14.28
N LYS A 177 19.67 6.77 -15.03
CA LYS A 177 20.72 7.20 -15.96
C LYS A 177 21.38 8.51 -15.58
N GLY A 178 20.73 9.36 -14.79
CA GLY A 178 21.35 10.55 -14.25
C GLY A 178 22.31 10.14 -13.14
N ALA A 179 23.59 10.45 -13.28
CA ALA A 179 24.58 10.30 -12.22
C ALA A 179 24.38 11.31 -11.07
N ASN A 180 23.12 11.74 -10.84
CA ASN A 180 22.75 12.85 -9.99
C ASN A 180 21.93 12.31 -8.83
N PHE A 181 22.54 12.31 -7.64
CA PHE A 181 21.82 12.21 -6.38
C PHE A 181 22.13 13.48 -5.55
N PRO A 182 21.14 14.33 -5.26
CA PRO A 182 19.71 14.16 -5.56
C PRO A 182 19.39 14.28 -7.06
N PRO A 183 18.28 13.69 -7.52
CA PRO A 183 17.85 13.77 -8.91
C PRO A 183 17.50 15.21 -9.24
N GLU A 184 17.94 15.65 -10.39
CA GLU A 184 17.47 16.91 -10.95
C GLU A 184 16.08 16.67 -11.55
N ASP A 185 15.17 17.62 -11.29
CA ASP A 185 13.86 17.61 -11.92
C ASP A 185 14.06 17.78 -13.43
N PRO A 186 13.62 16.81 -14.26
CA PRO A 186 13.83 16.82 -15.70
C PRO A 186 13.16 18.01 -16.40
N THR A 187 12.21 18.69 -15.76
CA THR A 187 11.61 19.94 -16.23
C THR A 187 12.62 21.09 -16.29
N TYR A 188 13.69 21.03 -15.49
CA TYR A 188 14.75 22.05 -15.45
C TYR A 188 16.07 21.59 -16.07
N ALA A 189 16.15 20.33 -16.56
CA ALA A 189 17.34 19.82 -17.21
C ALA A 189 17.50 20.46 -18.60
N GLY A 190 18.45 21.40 -18.73
CA GLY A 190 18.74 22.13 -19.97
C GLY A 190 18.20 23.57 -20.03
N ALA A 191 17.78 24.13 -18.89
CA ALA A 191 17.55 25.58 -18.72
C ALA A 191 18.84 26.33 -18.33
#